data_AF-A0A6V7IJW1-F1
#
_entry.id   AF-A0A6V7IJW1-F1
#
_cell.length_a   1.000
_cell.length_b   1.000
_cell.length_c   1.000
_cell.angle_alpha   90.00
_cell.angle_beta   90.00
_cell.angle_gamma   90.00
#
_symmetry.space_group_name_H-M   'P 1'
#
loop_
_entity.id
_entity.type
_entity.pdbx_description
1 polymer ?
#
loop_
_entity_poly.entity_id
_entity_poly.type
_entity_poly.pdbx_seq_one_letter_code
_entity_poly.pdbx_strand_id
1 'polypeptide(L)'
;TTESIVYGDYVAAVDLPRNEIQPGALCIFAGWGTSETSARYHSPVLKYGYGRIWSRNTCKAFIGKLQDYEFCFRHSDRDPITIHD
;
A
#
# COMPACT_ATOMS: atom_id res chain seq x y z
N THR A 1 -28.36 12.06 4.97
CA THR A 1 -27.79 12.61 6.22
C THR A 1 -26.35 12.17 6.30
N THR A 2 -25.41 13.10 6.38
CA THR A 2 -23.99 12.79 6.61
C THR A 2 -23.72 12.91 8.10
N GLU A 3 -23.55 11.77 8.77
CA GLU A 3 -23.11 11.72 10.17
C GLU A 3 -21.60 11.92 10.26
N SER A 4 -21.14 12.50 11.37
CA SER A 4 -19.71 12.73 11.59
C SER A 4 -19.02 11.44 12.04
N ILE A 5 -17.79 11.24 11.59
CA ILE A 5 -16.94 10.12 12.04
C ILE A 5 -16.56 10.33 13.51
N VAL A 6 -16.75 9.31 14.33
CA VAL A 6 -16.33 9.30 15.73
C VAL A 6 -15.00 8.54 15.85
N TYR A 7 -13.96 9.21 16.31
CA TYR A 7 -12.66 8.58 16.55
C TYR A 7 -12.67 7.78 17.85
N GLY A 8 -11.87 6.71 17.87
CA GLY A 8 -11.72 5.81 19.00
C GLY A 8 -10.73 4.68 18.68
N ASP A 9 -10.81 3.57 19.40
CA ASP A 9 -9.83 2.48 19.26
C ASP A 9 -9.79 1.83 17.86
N TYR A 10 -10.91 1.92 17.11
CA TYR A 10 -11.07 1.29 15.79
C TYR A 10 -11.07 2.29 14.62
N VAL A 11 -11.13 3.59 14.90
CA VAL A 11 -11.19 4.63 13.87
C VAL A 11 -10.25 5.76 14.27
N ALA A 12 -9.21 5.96 13.46
CA ALA A 12 -8.20 6.99 13.66
C ALA A 12 -7.77 7.61 12.33
N ALA A 13 -7.29 8.84 12.39
CA ALA A 13 -6.69 9.51 11.25
C ALA A 13 -5.24 9.07 11.03
N VAL A 14 -4.76 9.19 9.80
CA VAL A 14 -3.35 8.99 9.44
C VAL A 14 -2.71 10.35 9.20
N ASP A 15 -1.53 10.55 9.76
CA ASP A 15 -0.76 11.78 9.55
C ASP A 15 -0.29 11.92 8.09
N LEU A 16 -0.37 13.14 7.57
CA LEU A 16 0.18 13.45 6.25
C LEU A 16 1.71 13.44 6.27
N PRO A 17 2.36 13.01 5.17
CA PRO A 17 3.80 13.01 5.07
C PRO A 17 4.36 14.43 5.13
N ARG A 18 5.36 14.66 5.99
CA ARG A 18 6.08 15.94 6.09
C ARG A 18 7.33 16.00 5.21
N ASN A 19 7.81 14.85 4.79
CA ASN A 19 9.01 14.68 3.98
C ASN A 19 8.73 13.70 2.85
N GLU A 20 9.52 13.76 1.79
CA GLU A 20 9.47 12.77 0.73
C GLU A 20 9.87 11.38 1.25
N ILE A 21 9.23 10.36 0.68
CA ILE A 21 9.49 8.96 1.02
C ILE A 21 10.83 8.54 0.39
N GLN A 22 11.74 8.03 1.20
CA GLN A 22 13.08 7.67 0.75
C GLN A 22 13.11 6.32 0.02
N PRO A 23 13.95 6.16 -1.03
CA PRO A 23 14.17 4.86 -1.65
C PRO A 23 14.59 3.80 -0.62
N GLY A 24 14.03 2.61 -0.73
CA GLY A 24 14.27 1.49 0.19
C GLY A 24 13.42 1.51 1.46
N ALA A 25 12.65 2.58 1.73
CA ALA A 25 11.72 2.64 2.84
C ALA A 25 10.75 1.45 2.80
N LEU A 26 10.55 0.79 3.95
CA LEU A 26 9.57 -0.27 4.13
C LEU A 26 8.18 0.37 4.25
N CYS A 27 7.24 -0.08 3.43
CA CYS A 27 5.86 0.38 3.47
C CYS A 27 4.91 -0.81 3.62
N ILE A 28 3.75 -0.54 4.21
CA ILE A 28 2.63 -1.45 4.30
C ILE A 28 1.56 -1.03 3.29
N PHE A 29 0.91 -2.01 2.65
CA PHE A 29 -0.33 -1.82 1.93
C PHE A 29 -1.39 -2.73 2.53
N ALA A 30 -2.63 -2.26 2.58
CA ALA A 30 -3.74 -3.03 3.14
C ALA A 30 -5.00 -2.85 2.30
N GLY A 31 -5.84 -3.88 2.25
CA GLY A 31 -7.12 -3.81 1.55
C GLY A 31 -7.84 -5.16 1.49
N TRP A 32 -9.03 -5.12 0.91
CA TRP A 32 -9.90 -6.29 0.70
C TRP A 32 -9.88 -6.81 -0.75
N GLY A 33 -8.92 -6.34 -1.56
CA GLY A 33 -8.80 -6.70 -2.97
C GLY A 33 -8.48 -8.19 -3.20
N THR A 34 -8.29 -8.55 -4.47
CA THR A 34 -7.85 -9.90 -4.83
C THR A 34 -6.38 -10.10 -4.41
N SER A 35 -6.07 -11.25 -3.80
CA SER A 35 -4.69 -11.60 -3.44
C SER A 35 -3.95 -12.37 -4.53
N GLU A 36 -4.65 -12.75 -5.60
CA GLU A 36 -4.13 -13.51 -6.73
C GLU A 36 -4.62 -12.89 -8.03
N THR A 37 -3.78 -12.90 -9.06
CA THR A 37 -4.06 -12.27 -10.36
C THR A 37 -5.32 -12.82 -11.05
N SER A 38 -5.72 -14.06 -10.76
CA SER A 38 -6.87 -14.74 -11.35
C SER A 38 -8.07 -14.89 -10.40
N ALA A 39 -8.00 -14.33 -9.19
CA ALA A 39 -9.09 -14.43 -8.22
C ALA A 39 -10.32 -13.65 -8.73
N ARG A 40 -11.49 -14.28 -8.68
CA ARG A 40 -12.77 -13.65 -9.06
C ARG A 40 -13.46 -12.95 -7.90
N TYR A 41 -12.99 -13.16 -6.68
CA TYR A 41 -13.65 -12.70 -5.46
C TYR A 41 -12.69 -11.90 -4.58
N HIS A 42 -13.23 -10.86 -3.96
CA HIS A 42 -12.56 -10.05 -2.95
C HIS A 42 -12.48 -10.78 -1.61
N SER A 43 -11.51 -10.38 -0.79
CA SER A 43 -11.33 -10.93 0.55
C SER A 43 -12.44 -10.46 1.49
N PRO A 44 -13.09 -11.34 2.27
CA PRO A 44 -14.06 -10.92 3.30
C PRO A 44 -13.38 -10.29 4.52
N VAL A 45 -12.06 -10.45 4.65
CA VAL A 45 -11.23 -9.97 5.75
C VAL A 45 -10.14 -9.03 5.24
N LEU A 46 -9.73 -8.06 6.07
CA LEU A 46 -8.68 -7.13 5.69
C LEU A 46 -7.34 -7.87 5.61
N LYS A 47 -6.66 -7.73 4.48
CA LYS A 47 -5.31 -8.26 4.28
C LYS A 47 -4.31 -7.13 4.22
N TYR A 48 -3.06 -7.43 4.56
CA TYR A 48 -1.96 -6.49 4.40
C TYR A 48 -0.68 -7.17 3.92
N GLY A 49 0.22 -6.40 3.33
CA GLY A 49 1.52 -6.87 2.89
C GLY A 49 2.58 -5.78 2.99
N TYR A 50 3.83 -6.18 2.87
CA TYR A 50 4.98 -5.29 2.99
C TYR A 50 5.73 -5.15 1.67
N GLY A 51 6.39 -4.04 1.48
CA GLY A 51 7.27 -3.88 0.35
C GLY A 51 8.13 -2.65 0.49
N ARG A 52 8.90 -2.35 -0.54
CA ARG A 52 9.86 -1.26 -0.50
C ARG A 52 9.66 -0.29 -1.64
N ILE A 53 9.89 0.97 -1.32
CA ILE A 53 9.91 2.04 -2.31
C ILE A 53 11.13 1.89 -3.20
N TRP A 54 10.90 1.92 -4.50
CA TRP A 54 11.98 1.95 -5.47
C TRP A 54 12.48 3.37 -5.68
N SER A 55 13.77 3.50 -6.01
CA SER A 55 14.29 4.77 -6.51
C SER A 55 13.57 5.16 -7.81
N ARG A 56 13.42 6.46 -8.09
CA ARG A 56 12.84 6.93 -9.35
C ARG A 56 13.56 6.34 -10.57
N ASN A 57 14.89 6.18 -10.51
CA ASN A 57 15.68 5.61 -11.59
C ASN A 57 15.34 4.12 -11.83
N THR A 58 15.26 3.33 -10.76
CA THR A 58 14.84 1.92 -10.83
C THR A 58 13.43 1.80 -11.38
N CYS A 59 12.52 2.66 -10.92
CA CYS A 59 11.12 2.69 -11.36
C CYS A 59 11.01 3.02 -12.86
N LYS A 60 11.66 4.11 -13.32
CA LYS A 60 11.71 4.51 -14.74
C LYS A 60 12.32 3.43 -15.63
N ALA A 61 13.36 2.73 -15.17
CA ALA A 61 13.94 1.63 -15.92
C ALA A 61 12.96 0.45 -16.12
N PHE A 62 12.02 0.26 -15.18
CA PHE A 62 11.03 -0.83 -15.24
C PHE A 62 9.76 -0.45 -16.00
N ILE A 63 9.15 0.71 -15.72
CA ILE A 63 7.87 1.12 -16.32
C ILE A 63 8.02 2.08 -17.52
N GLY A 64 9.23 2.59 -17.76
CA GLY A 64 9.50 3.60 -18.78
C GLY A 64 9.19 5.02 -18.29
N LYS A 65 7.97 5.50 -18.53
CA LYS A 65 7.54 6.85 -18.13
C LYS A 65 6.98 6.85 -16.71
N LEU A 66 7.47 7.76 -15.88
CA LEU A 66 7.01 7.98 -14.51
C LEU A 66 6.77 9.49 -14.33
N GLN A 67 5.58 9.86 -13.87
CA GLN A 67 5.24 11.25 -13.56
C GLN A 67 5.89 11.72 -12.26
N ASP A 68 5.97 13.04 -12.05
CA ASP A 68 6.64 13.59 -10.86
C ASP A 68 5.87 13.30 -9.56
N TYR A 69 4.54 13.14 -9.64
CA TYR A 69 3.64 12.81 -8.55
C TYR A 69 3.46 11.29 -8.33
N GLU A 70 4.19 10.45 -9.08
CA GLU A 70 4.13 9.00 -8.97
C GLU A 70 5.40 8.43 -8.32
N PHE A 71 5.24 7.32 -7.63
CA PHE A 71 6.34 6.52 -7.09
C PHE A 71 6.07 5.04 -7.31
N CYS A 72 7.14 4.24 -7.41
CA CYS A 72 7.02 2.79 -7.45
C CYS A 72 7.16 2.20 -6.05
N PHE A 73 6.26 1.27 -5.76
CA PHE A 73 6.36 0.35 -4.64
C PHE A 73 6.44 -1.07 -5.19
N ARG A 74 7.35 -1.88 -4.64
CA ARG A 74 7.42 -3.31 -4.95
C ARG A 74 7.09 -4.13 -3.71
N HIS A 75 6.09 -4.99 -3.83
CA HIS A 75 5.77 -6.03 -2.85
C HIS A 75 7.01 -6.92 -2.62
N SER A 76 7.32 -7.18 -1.35
CA SER A 76 8.39 -8.08 -0.95
C SER A 76 7.96 -9.52 -1.16
N ASP A 77 8.64 -10.23 -2.05
CA ASP A 77 8.43 -11.67 -2.30
C ASP A 77 8.74 -12.52 -1.04
N ARG A 78 9.40 -11.93 -0.03
CA ARG A 78 9.75 -12.59 1.25
C ARG A 78 8.68 -12.45 2.33
N ASP A 79 7.77 -11.49 2.18
CA ASP A 79 6.76 -11.16 3.17
C ASP A 79 5.37 -11.46 2.58
N PRO A 80 4.80 -12.65 2.84
CA PRO A 80 3.51 -13.03 2.28
C PRO A 80 2.41 -12.09 2.77
N ILE A 81 1.38 -11.91 1.93
CA ILE A 81 0.18 -11.18 2.32
C ILE A 81 -0.42 -11.88 3.54
N THR A 82 -0.45 -11.17 4.66
CA THR A 82 -0.92 -11.70 5.94
C THR A 82 -2.40 -11.39 6.13
N ILE A 83 -3.11 -12.33 6.72
CA ILE A 83 -4.55 -12.26 7.02
C ILE A 83 -4.69 -12.02 8.51
N HIS A 84 -5.50 -11.03 8.90
CA HIS A 84 -5.99 -10.92 10.26
C HIS A 84 -7.40 -11.49 10.29
N ASP A 85 -7.58 -12.57 11.05
CA ASP A 85 -8.89 -13.11 11.45
C ASP A 85 -9.42 -12.37 12.68
#